data_AF-A0A366K709-F1
#
_entry.id   AF-A0A366K709-F1
#
_cell.length_a   1.000
_cell.length_b   1.000
_cell.length_c   1.000
_cell.angle_alpha   90.00
_cell.angle_beta   90.00
_cell.angle_gamma   90.00
#
_symmetry.space_group_name_H-M   'P 1'
#
loop_
_entity.id
_entity.type
_entity.pdbx_description
1 polymer ?
#
loop_
_entity_poly.entity_id
_entity_poly.type
_entity_poly.pdbx_seq_one_letter_code
_entity_poly.pdbx_strand_id
1 'polypeptide(L)'
;MVNSQTSSSHGKLIAAVLAAVLVVVLALLSAFVWPGWAMNREAEQPGANQPQEAAAPTKPSIKAEPLPGDASELLKAMPDSVLNFARTKAETSTSWSSSSPLEQYTLTYSTGAKGKKLTLLVAQWAESDKAKSEYVNLTGSLEGKELAGGDVKVSGATTGSYTLHAEGKEASKATAVWQNDTVVFQVSGDKDSVQRFYQKFPL
;
A
#
# COMPACT_ATOMS: atom_id res chain seq x y z
N MET A 1 72.66 -25.56 -3.93
CA MET A 1 72.20 -24.16 -3.70
C MET A 1 70.73 -24.23 -3.32
N VAL A 2 70.40 -23.74 -2.12
CA VAL A 2 69.01 -23.59 -1.64
C VAL A 2 68.38 -22.43 -2.40
N ASN A 3 67.16 -22.59 -2.89
CA ASN A 3 66.27 -21.46 -3.10
C ASN A 3 64.84 -21.89 -2.75
N SER A 4 64.44 -21.55 -1.53
CA SER A 4 63.05 -21.52 -1.10
C SER A 4 62.28 -20.47 -1.89
N GLN A 5 61.08 -20.79 -2.37
CA GLN A 5 60.01 -19.80 -2.47
C GLN A 5 58.67 -20.41 -2.03
N THR A 6 58.11 -19.74 -1.05
CA THR A 6 56.90 -20.03 -0.28
C THR A 6 55.63 -19.63 -1.02
N SER A 7 54.54 -20.32 -0.64
CA SER A 7 53.14 -20.18 -1.05
C SER A 7 52.62 -18.75 -1.24
N SER A 8 51.87 -18.50 -2.32
CA SER A 8 51.09 -17.25 -2.51
C SER A 8 49.63 -17.48 -2.97
N SER A 9 48.97 -18.56 -2.56
CA SER A 9 47.55 -18.81 -2.93
C SER A 9 46.54 -18.29 -1.91
N HIS A 10 46.87 -18.24 -0.61
CA HIS A 10 45.92 -17.84 0.43
C HIS A 10 45.65 -16.33 0.50
N GLY A 11 46.63 -15.48 0.16
CA GLY A 11 46.42 -14.02 0.18
C GLY A 11 45.43 -13.52 -0.88
N LYS A 12 45.37 -14.18 -2.04
CA LYS A 12 44.46 -13.82 -3.13
C LYS A 12 43.01 -14.23 -2.84
N LEU A 13 42.80 -15.37 -2.18
CA LEU A 13 41.47 -15.81 -1.76
C LEU A 13 40.91 -14.93 -0.61
N ILE A 14 41.74 -14.55 0.36
CA ILE A 14 41.31 -13.68 1.47
C ILE A 14 40.97 -12.26 0.96
N ALA A 15 41.76 -11.72 0.02
CA ALA A 15 41.46 -10.42 -0.60
C ALA A 15 40.16 -10.44 -1.43
N ALA A 16 39.90 -11.53 -2.17
CA ALA A 16 38.68 -11.67 -2.96
C ALA A 16 37.41 -11.79 -2.09
N VAL A 17 37.50 -12.52 -0.97
CA VAL A 17 36.36 -12.68 -0.04
C VAL A 17 36.07 -11.38 0.71
N LEU A 18 37.09 -10.63 1.14
CA LEU A 18 36.91 -9.31 1.75
C LEU A 18 36.27 -8.30 0.79
N ALA A 19 36.65 -8.32 -0.49
CA ALA A 19 36.03 -7.47 -1.51
C ALA A 19 34.56 -7.84 -1.75
N ALA A 20 34.23 -9.14 -1.82
CA ALA A 20 32.85 -9.59 -2.02
C ALA A 20 31.94 -9.25 -0.82
N VAL A 21 32.43 -9.38 0.41
CA VAL A 21 31.67 -9.02 1.63
C VAL A 21 31.45 -7.50 1.70
N LEU A 22 32.44 -6.69 1.34
CA LEU A 22 32.28 -5.23 1.27
C LEU A 22 31.23 -4.81 0.23
N VAL A 23 31.20 -5.46 -0.94
CA VAL A 23 30.20 -5.19 -1.99
C VAL A 23 28.80 -5.58 -1.53
N VAL A 24 28.63 -6.70 -0.83
CA VAL A 24 27.32 -7.13 -0.29
C VAL A 24 26.85 -6.20 0.83
N VAL A 25 27.75 -5.76 1.73
CA VAL A 25 27.41 -4.80 2.79
C VAL A 25 27.07 -3.42 2.20
N LEU A 26 27.79 -2.95 1.17
CA LEU A 26 27.45 -1.72 0.43
C LEU A 26 26.10 -1.84 -0.29
N ALA A 27 25.80 -2.99 -0.91
CA ALA A 27 24.52 -3.23 -1.57
C ALA A 27 23.35 -3.22 -0.57
N LEU A 28 23.52 -3.84 0.60
CA LEU A 28 22.49 -3.88 1.64
C LEU A 28 22.28 -2.53 2.34
N LEU A 29 23.31 -1.68 2.44
CA LEU A 29 23.19 -0.31 2.94
C LEU A 29 22.60 0.68 1.91
N SER A 30 22.61 0.34 0.61
CA SER A 30 22.01 1.16 -0.45
C SER A 30 20.51 0.92 -0.68
N ALA A 31 19.93 -0.15 -0.12
CA ALA A 31 18.52 -0.50 -0.29
C ALA A 31 17.55 0.26 0.65
N PHE A 32 18.01 1.25 1.42
CA PHE A 32 17.17 1.98 2.39
C PHE A 32 17.46 3.48 2.46
N VAL A 33 17.56 4.15 1.31
CA VAL A 33 17.41 5.62 1.24
C VAL A 33 16.54 5.95 0.03
N TRP A 34 15.25 6.19 0.26
CA TRP A 34 14.34 6.74 -0.75
C TRP A 34 13.94 8.17 -0.38
N PRO A 35 14.65 9.19 -0.88
CA PRO A 35 14.13 10.53 -1.02
C PRO A 35 13.88 10.79 -2.51
N GLY A 36 12.62 11.06 -2.89
CA GLY A 36 12.22 11.34 -4.26
C GLY A 36 12.78 12.65 -4.84
N TRP A 37 14.08 12.69 -5.15
CA TRP A 37 14.80 13.82 -5.77
C TRP A 37 15.82 13.39 -6.84
N ALA A 38 15.83 12.13 -7.29
CA ALA A 38 16.78 11.63 -8.29
C ALA A 38 16.23 11.65 -9.73
N MET A 39 15.49 12.71 -10.10
CA MET A 39 15.18 13.01 -11.50
C MET A 39 16.03 14.22 -11.93
N ASN A 40 16.92 13.98 -12.90
CA ASN A 40 17.72 14.91 -13.70
C ASN A 40 17.77 16.39 -13.25
N ARG A 41 18.89 16.80 -12.65
CA ARG A 41 19.33 18.20 -12.71
C ARG A 41 20.31 18.33 -13.86
N GLU A 42 19.79 18.52 -15.06
CA GLU A 42 20.56 19.09 -16.16
C GLU A 42 20.27 20.59 -16.23
N ALA A 43 21.35 21.37 -16.12
CA ALA A 43 21.53 22.78 -16.48
C ALA A 43 20.42 23.79 -16.08
N GLU A 44 20.78 24.66 -15.14
CA GLU A 44 20.09 25.90 -14.82
C GLU A 44 19.88 26.77 -16.09
N GLN A 45 18.62 26.88 -16.54
CA GLN A 45 18.17 28.02 -17.33
C GLN A 45 17.32 28.93 -16.42
N PRO A 46 17.72 30.20 -16.20
CA PRO A 46 16.90 31.15 -15.47
C PRO A 46 15.78 31.65 -16.41
N GLY A 47 14.58 31.10 -16.26
CA GLY A 47 13.40 31.63 -16.96
C GLY A 47 12.42 30.58 -17.47
N ALA A 48 11.85 29.78 -16.57
CA ALA A 48 10.58 29.11 -16.85
C ALA A 48 9.79 29.00 -15.54
N ASN A 49 8.78 29.86 -15.37
CA ASN A 49 7.68 29.63 -14.42
C ASN A 49 6.92 28.38 -14.89
N GLN A 50 7.44 27.20 -14.56
CA GLN A 50 6.64 25.97 -14.57
C GLN A 50 5.67 26.09 -13.38
N PRO A 51 4.35 25.93 -13.56
CA PRO A 51 3.44 25.80 -12.44
C PRO A 51 3.92 24.61 -11.61
N GLN A 52 4.43 24.88 -10.40
CA GLN A 52 4.69 23.84 -9.43
C GLN A 52 3.34 23.21 -9.10
N GLU A 53 3.10 22.00 -9.61
CA GLU A 53 1.87 21.28 -9.33
C GLU A 53 1.74 21.16 -7.81
N ALA A 54 0.70 21.81 -7.26
CA ALA A 54 0.51 21.86 -5.83
C ALA A 54 0.35 20.43 -5.32
N ALA A 55 1.18 20.04 -4.34
CA ALA A 55 1.11 18.72 -3.75
C ALA A 55 -0.33 18.43 -3.29
N ALA A 56 -0.84 17.25 -3.66
CA ALA A 56 -2.21 16.89 -3.33
C ALA A 56 -2.43 16.95 -1.80
N PRO A 57 -3.55 17.51 -1.33
CA PRO A 57 -3.77 17.78 0.08
C PRO A 57 -3.74 16.48 0.91
N THR A 58 -3.28 16.59 2.14
CA THR A 58 -3.17 15.48 3.10
C THR A 58 -4.07 15.63 4.32
N LYS A 59 -4.76 16.77 4.45
CA LYS A 59 -5.71 17.05 5.54
C LYS A 59 -7.11 17.19 4.95
N PRO A 60 -8.15 16.63 5.59
CA PRO A 60 -9.51 16.76 5.09
C PRO A 60 -10.02 18.19 5.30
N SER A 61 -10.78 18.69 4.33
CA SER A 61 -11.46 19.99 4.38
C SER A 61 -12.86 19.92 5.00
N ILE A 62 -13.40 18.71 5.14
CA ILE A 62 -14.68 18.41 5.77
C ILE A 62 -14.47 17.56 7.03
N LYS A 63 -15.43 17.59 7.95
CA LYS A 63 -15.43 16.71 9.11
C LYS A 63 -15.95 15.32 8.74
N ALA A 64 -15.46 14.30 9.43
CA ALA A 64 -16.05 12.97 9.36
C ALA A 64 -17.44 12.96 9.99
N GLU A 65 -18.31 12.11 9.47
CA GLU A 65 -19.58 11.80 10.12
C GLU A 65 -19.35 10.85 11.30
N PRO A 66 -20.06 11.06 12.42
CA PRO A 66 -19.95 10.21 13.58
C PRO A 66 -20.47 8.81 13.25
N LEU A 67 -19.85 7.80 13.87
CA LEU A 67 -20.38 6.44 13.84
C LEU A 67 -21.64 6.32 14.71
N PRO A 68 -22.49 5.31 14.46
CA PRO A 68 -23.54 4.92 15.40
C PRO A 68 -22.96 4.66 16.80
N GLY A 69 -23.71 4.99 17.85
CA GLY A 69 -23.24 4.82 19.24
C GLY A 69 -22.98 3.37 19.64
N ASP A 70 -23.61 2.43 18.93
CA ASP A 70 -23.50 0.98 19.06
C ASP A 70 -22.57 0.35 18.01
N ALA A 71 -21.70 1.15 17.37
CA ALA A 71 -20.72 0.65 16.42
C ALA A 71 -19.85 -0.47 17.02
N SER A 72 -19.55 -1.49 16.21
CA SER A 72 -18.65 -2.57 16.57
C SER A 72 -17.20 -2.09 16.70
N GLU A 73 -16.34 -2.94 17.26
CA GLU A 73 -14.91 -2.65 17.37
C GLU A 73 -14.24 -2.52 15.99
N LEU A 74 -14.63 -3.34 15.01
CA LEU A 74 -14.16 -3.20 13.63
C LEU A 74 -14.52 -1.83 13.06
N LEU A 75 -15.77 -1.40 13.22
CA LEU A 75 -16.22 -0.13 12.67
C LEU A 75 -15.58 1.07 13.39
N LYS A 76 -15.36 0.98 14.71
CA LYS A 76 -14.61 1.97 15.50
C LYS A 76 -13.14 2.07 15.09
N ALA A 77 -12.54 0.96 14.65
CA ALA A 77 -11.17 0.95 14.14
C ALA A 77 -11.03 1.64 12.79
N MET A 78 -12.13 1.85 12.05
CA MET A 78 -12.09 2.57 10.77
C MET A 78 -11.80 4.06 11.02
N PRO A 79 -10.76 4.63 10.39
CA PRO A 79 -10.33 5.98 10.69
C PRO A 79 -11.37 7.01 10.26
N ASP A 80 -11.52 8.08 11.04
CA ASP A 80 -12.33 9.24 10.64
C ASP A 80 -11.86 9.86 9.33
N SER A 81 -10.55 9.81 9.08
CA SER A 81 -9.95 10.30 7.83
C SER A 81 -8.69 9.56 7.44
N VAL A 82 -8.46 9.45 6.14
CA VAL A 82 -7.19 9.03 5.54
C VAL A 82 -6.78 10.10 4.54
N LEU A 83 -5.63 10.73 4.77
CA LEU A 83 -5.22 11.92 4.02
C LEU A 83 -6.34 12.98 4.01
N ASN A 84 -6.69 13.52 2.84
CA ASN A 84 -7.73 14.52 2.65
C ASN A 84 -9.15 13.93 2.55
N PHE A 85 -9.33 12.63 2.76
CA PHE A 85 -10.64 11.99 2.70
C PHE A 85 -11.19 11.78 4.10
N ALA A 86 -12.35 12.36 4.41
CA ALA A 86 -13.09 12.09 5.64
C ALA A 86 -14.17 11.03 5.39
N ARG A 87 -14.44 10.19 6.38
CA ARG A 87 -15.56 9.23 6.36
C ARG A 87 -16.87 10.00 6.40
N THR A 88 -17.68 9.92 5.35
CA THR A 88 -18.99 10.59 5.23
C THR A 88 -20.16 9.61 5.19
N LYS A 89 -19.90 8.32 5.36
CA LYS A 89 -20.92 7.28 5.46
C LYS A 89 -20.32 6.01 6.04
N ALA A 90 -21.09 5.30 6.85
CA ALA A 90 -20.79 3.96 7.30
C ALA A 90 -22.11 3.19 7.42
N GLU A 91 -22.25 2.11 6.67
CA GLU A 91 -23.45 1.28 6.65
C GLU A 91 -23.08 -0.19 6.69
N THR A 92 -23.96 -1.03 7.20
CA THR A 92 -23.84 -2.48 7.07
C THR A 92 -23.83 -2.89 5.60
N SER A 93 -23.05 -3.91 5.27
CA SER A 93 -22.98 -4.47 3.92
C SER A 93 -23.56 -5.88 3.88
N THR A 94 -23.85 -6.36 2.67
CA THR A 94 -24.16 -7.77 2.39
C THR A 94 -23.34 -8.30 1.20
N SER A 95 -22.34 -7.54 0.75
CA SER A 95 -21.58 -7.81 -0.47
C SER A 95 -20.79 -9.12 -0.40
N TRP A 96 -20.38 -9.54 0.81
CA TRP A 96 -19.61 -10.76 1.03
C TRP A 96 -20.35 -11.76 1.92
N SER A 97 -21.69 -11.70 2.01
CA SER A 97 -22.45 -12.62 2.86
C SER A 97 -22.25 -14.10 2.52
N SER A 98 -21.96 -14.43 1.25
CA SER A 98 -21.69 -15.81 0.82
C SER A 98 -20.42 -16.41 1.44
N SER A 99 -19.47 -15.58 1.89
CA SER A 99 -18.25 -16.01 2.59
C SER A 99 -18.37 -15.96 4.11
N SER A 100 -19.59 -15.68 4.62
CA SER A 100 -19.94 -15.72 6.05
C SER A 100 -19.00 -14.91 6.97
N PRO A 101 -18.78 -13.61 6.72
CA PRO A 101 -18.07 -12.75 7.66
C PRO A 101 -18.86 -12.60 8.97
N LEU A 102 -18.16 -12.33 10.08
CA LEU A 102 -18.76 -11.98 11.36
C LEU A 102 -19.51 -10.65 11.27
N GLU A 103 -18.91 -9.70 10.54
CA GLU A 103 -19.44 -8.38 10.29
C GLU A 103 -18.83 -7.80 9.01
N GLN A 104 -19.58 -6.92 8.35
CA GLN A 104 -19.15 -6.27 7.11
C GLN A 104 -19.81 -4.90 6.95
N TYR A 105 -19.07 -3.95 6.39
CA TYR A 105 -19.50 -2.57 6.22
C TYR A 105 -19.09 -2.01 4.87
N THR A 106 -19.88 -1.05 4.41
CA THR A 106 -19.55 -0.16 3.30
C THR A 106 -19.37 1.25 3.87
N LEU A 107 -18.17 1.79 3.72
CA LEU A 107 -17.81 3.14 4.12
C LEU A 107 -17.62 4.02 2.87
N THR A 108 -18.02 5.28 2.98
CA THR A 108 -17.69 6.29 1.97
C THR A 108 -16.69 7.28 2.54
N TYR A 109 -15.58 7.46 1.83
CA TYR A 109 -14.56 8.46 2.14
C TYR A 109 -14.59 9.55 1.05
N SER A 110 -14.63 10.83 1.46
CA SER A 110 -14.83 11.95 0.54
C SER A 110 -13.96 13.15 0.90
N THR A 111 -13.61 13.93 -0.11
CA THR A 111 -12.92 15.22 0.07
C THR A 111 -13.89 16.40 0.19
N GLY A 112 -15.20 16.14 0.08
CA GLY A 112 -16.24 17.17 -0.03
C GLY A 112 -16.41 17.72 -1.46
N ALA A 113 -15.43 17.51 -2.35
CA ALA A 113 -15.57 17.86 -3.75
C ALA A 113 -16.43 16.84 -4.51
N LYS A 114 -17.24 17.32 -5.47
CA LYS A 114 -18.06 16.45 -6.32
C LYS A 114 -17.18 15.46 -7.09
N GLY A 115 -17.60 14.19 -7.13
CA GLY A 115 -16.90 13.12 -7.84
C GLY A 115 -15.66 12.56 -7.12
N LYS A 116 -15.17 13.18 -6.04
CA LYS A 116 -14.00 12.72 -5.28
C LYS A 116 -14.40 11.91 -4.07
N LYS A 117 -14.96 10.72 -4.33
CA LYS A 117 -15.40 9.74 -3.34
C LYS A 117 -14.70 8.39 -3.57
N LEU A 118 -14.42 7.72 -2.46
CA LEU A 118 -13.92 6.35 -2.40
C LEU A 118 -14.95 5.50 -1.65
N THR A 119 -15.19 4.30 -2.15
CA THR A 119 -16.02 3.29 -1.47
C THR A 119 -15.10 2.25 -0.89
N LEU A 120 -15.12 2.07 0.43
CA LEU A 120 -14.37 1.05 1.14
C LEU A 120 -15.36 -0.02 1.63
N LEU A 121 -15.22 -1.24 1.14
CA LEU A 121 -15.79 -2.41 1.78
C LEU A 121 -14.79 -2.99 2.76
N VAL A 122 -15.26 -3.35 3.95
CA VAL A 122 -14.45 -4.01 4.98
C VAL A 122 -15.28 -5.10 5.62
N ALA A 123 -14.64 -6.22 5.94
CA ALA A 123 -15.27 -7.29 6.71
C ALA A 123 -14.24 -8.05 7.53
N GLN A 124 -14.73 -8.70 8.58
CA GLN A 124 -13.92 -9.54 9.46
C GLN A 124 -14.47 -10.96 9.49
N TRP A 125 -13.56 -11.93 9.54
CA TRP A 125 -13.86 -13.34 9.74
C TRP A 125 -13.33 -13.82 11.10
N ALA A 126 -13.89 -14.92 11.60
CA ALA A 126 -13.42 -15.54 12.84
C ALA A 126 -12.02 -16.16 12.71
N GLU A 127 -11.64 -16.56 11.49
CA GLU A 127 -10.42 -17.29 11.20
C GLU A 127 -9.69 -16.66 10.01
N SER A 128 -8.35 -16.58 10.12
CA SER A 128 -7.52 -15.99 9.07
C SER A 128 -7.65 -16.72 7.72
N ASP A 129 -7.80 -18.05 7.72
CA ASP A 129 -7.96 -18.82 6.49
C ASP A 129 -9.22 -18.46 5.70
N LYS A 130 -10.29 -18.03 6.39
CA LYS A 130 -11.52 -17.56 5.74
C LYS A 130 -11.34 -16.18 5.12
N ALA A 131 -10.72 -15.25 5.85
CA ALA A 131 -10.35 -13.94 5.30
C ALA A 131 -9.43 -14.08 4.08
N LYS A 132 -8.42 -14.96 4.16
CA LYS A 132 -7.51 -15.28 3.06
C LYS A 132 -8.22 -15.87 1.86
N SER A 133 -9.18 -16.77 2.08
CA SER A 133 -9.98 -17.34 1.00
C SER A 133 -10.78 -16.25 0.28
N GLU A 134 -11.39 -15.32 1.02
CA GLU A 134 -12.10 -14.20 0.42
C GLU A 134 -11.17 -13.25 -0.34
N TYR A 135 -10.00 -12.92 0.23
CA TYR A 135 -8.98 -12.14 -0.49
C TYR A 135 -8.61 -12.78 -1.83
N VAL A 136 -8.37 -14.10 -1.86
CA VAL A 136 -8.04 -14.83 -3.10
C VAL A 136 -9.22 -14.79 -4.08
N ASN A 137 -10.46 -14.96 -3.61
CA ASN A 137 -11.65 -14.88 -4.46
C ASN A 137 -11.81 -13.49 -5.10
N LEU A 138 -11.65 -12.42 -4.30
CA LEU A 138 -11.78 -11.04 -4.76
C LEU A 138 -10.69 -10.71 -5.79
N THR A 139 -9.42 -11.02 -5.45
CA THR A 139 -8.28 -10.71 -6.32
C THR A 139 -8.26 -11.52 -7.60
N GLY A 140 -8.67 -12.80 -7.55
CA GLY A 140 -8.84 -13.63 -8.74
C GLY A 140 -9.95 -13.16 -9.69
N SER A 141 -10.87 -12.33 -9.19
CA SER A 141 -11.97 -11.73 -9.97
C SER A 141 -11.67 -10.30 -10.45
N LEU A 142 -10.53 -9.71 -10.07
CA LEU A 142 -10.18 -8.37 -10.52
C LEU A 142 -9.82 -8.38 -12.00
N GLU A 143 -10.58 -7.63 -12.77
CA GLU A 143 -10.28 -7.36 -14.17
C GLU A 143 -9.25 -6.22 -14.31
N GLY A 144 -8.68 -6.08 -15.50
CA GLY A 144 -7.75 -5.00 -15.83
C GLY A 144 -6.32 -5.24 -15.35
N LYS A 145 -5.46 -4.25 -15.60
CA LYS A 145 -4.02 -4.36 -15.36
C LYS A 145 -3.70 -4.24 -13.87
N GLU A 146 -2.92 -5.18 -13.34
CA GLU A 146 -2.28 -5.04 -12.03
C GLU A 146 -1.27 -3.87 -12.07
N LEU A 147 -1.46 -2.93 -11.17
CA LEU A 147 -0.63 -1.73 -11.02
C LEU A 147 0.40 -1.89 -9.89
N ALA A 148 0.07 -2.63 -8.84
CA ALA A 148 0.95 -2.94 -7.71
C ALA A 148 0.42 -4.15 -6.93
N GLY A 149 1.31 -4.89 -6.28
CA GLY A 149 0.96 -5.99 -5.38
C GLY A 149 2.13 -6.36 -4.46
N GLY A 150 1.83 -7.00 -3.34
CA GLY A 150 2.84 -7.46 -2.39
C GLY A 150 2.31 -7.82 -1.02
N ASP A 151 3.23 -7.90 -0.05
CA ASP A 151 2.92 -8.25 1.33
C ASP A 151 2.46 -7.04 2.16
N VAL A 152 1.51 -7.31 3.06
CA VAL A 152 1.17 -6.41 4.17
C VAL A 152 2.00 -6.83 5.38
N LYS A 153 2.67 -5.86 6.03
CA LYS A 153 3.51 -6.12 7.20
C LYS A 153 3.07 -5.27 8.40
N VAL A 154 2.93 -5.92 9.55
CA VAL A 154 2.71 -5.28 10.85
C VAL A 154 3.91 -5.60 11.73
N SER A 155 4.59 -4.58 12.23
CA SER A 155 5.81 -4.72 13.06
C SER A 155 6.89 -5.62 12.43
N GLY A 156 6.99 -5.61 11.10
CA GLY A 156 7.98 -6.40 10.34
C GLY A 156 7.55 -7.83 10.00
N ALA A 157 6.48 -8.35 10.61
CA ALA A 157 5.91 -9.65 10.26
C ALA A 157 4.91 -9.51 9.12
N THR A 158 4.93 -10.42 8.15
CA THR A 158 3.92 -10.47 7.09
C THR A 158 2.59 -10.95 7.68
N THR A 159 1.57 -10.10 7.66
CA THR A 159 0.22 -10.37 8.19
C THR A 159 -0.84 -10.47 7.09
N GLY A 160 -0.47 -10.22 5.83
CA GLY A 160 -1.38 -10.35 4.71
C GLY A 160 -0.77 -9.95 3.38
N SER A 161 -1.62 -9.61 2.44
CA SER A 161 -1.23 -9.24 1.07
C SER A 161 -2.12 -8.12 0.56
N TYR A 162 -1.64 -7.40 -0.46
CA TYR A 162 -2.41 -6.41 -1.18
C TYR A 162 -2.21 -6.52 -2.68
N THR A 163 -3.19 -6.02 -3.43
CA THR A 163 -3.08 -5.74 -4.86
C THR A 163 -3.86 -4.48 -5.21
N LEU A 164 -3.45 -3.80 -6.28
CA LEU A 164 -4.09 -2.65 -6.89
C LEU A 164 -4.25 -2.93 -8.38
N HIS A 165 -5.47 -2.87 -8.89
CA HIS A 165 -5.79 -3.06 -10.31
C HIS A 165 -6.47 -1.82 -10.88
N ALA A 166 -6.14 -1.45 -12.12
CA ALA A 166 -6.94 -0.50 -12.88
C ALA A 166 -8.26 -1.15 -13.29
N GLU A 167 -9.38 -0.41 -13.24
CA GLU A 167 -10.67 -0.91 -13.71
C GLU A 167 -10.83 -0.73 -15.22
N GLY A 168 -11.15 -1.82 -15.92
CA GLY A 168 -11.44 -1.82 -17.35
C GLY A 168 -10.30 -1.30 -18.24
N LYS A 169 -10.64 -0.86 -19.45
CA LYS A 169 -9.67 -0.35 -20.44
C LYS A 169 -9.34 1.14 -20.28
N GLU A 170 -10.23 1.90 -19.64
CA GLU A 170 -10.18 3.38 -19.57
C GLU A 170 -9.35 3.94 -18.40
N ALA A 171 -8.75 3.09 -17.54
CA ALA A 171 -7.67 3.36 -16.57
C ALA A 171 -7.78 4.59 -15.63
N SER A 172 -8.95 5.22 -15.51
CA SER A 172 -9.21 6.36 -14.61
C SER A 172 -9.70 5.94 -13.23
N LYS A 173 -10.21 4.71 -13.12
CA LYS A 173 -10.62 4.07 -11.87
C LYS A 173 -9.67 2.93 -11.50
N ALA A 174 -9.63 2.61 -10.21
CA ALA A 174 -8.89 1.47 -9.70
C ALA A 174 -9.64 0.84 -8.52
N THR A 175 -9.30 -0.41 -8.27
CA THR A 175 -9.68 -1.14 -7.06
C THR A 175 -8.40 -1.66 -6.40
N ALA A 176 -8.25 -1.40 -5.09
CA ALA A 176 -7.25 -2.07 -4.27
C ALA A 176 -7.93 -3.02 -3.30
N VAL A 177 -7.37 -4.21 -3.14
CA VAL A 177 -7.81 -5.23 -2.17
C VAL A 177 -6.62 -5.52 -1.28
N TRP A 178 -6.82 -5.53 0.03
CA TRP A 178 -5.79 -5.96 0.97
C TRP A 178 -6.39 -6.69 2.16
N GLN A 179 -5.57 -7.45 2.86
CA GLN A 179 -5.98 -8.11 4.10
C GLN A 179 -4.92 -7.99 5.20
N ASN A 180 -5.39 -8.05 6.44
CA ASN A 180 -4.57 -8.19 7.64
C ASN A 180 -5.22 -9.26 8.52
N ASP A 181 -4.58 -10.42 8.60
CA ASP A 181 -4.98 -11.56 9.43
C ASP A 181 -6.43 -12.01 9.21
N THR A 182 -7.39 -11.42 9.93
CA THR A 182 -8.82 -11.76 9.89
C THR A 182 -9.69 -10.72 9.16
N VAL A 183 -9.11 -9.62 8.69
CA VAL A 183 -9.85 -8.51 8.07
C VAL A 183 -9.46 -8.36 6.60
N VAL A 184 -10.46 -8.24 5.72
CA VAL A 184 -10.28 -7.95 4.29
C VAL A 184 -10.90 -6.60 3.97
N PHE A 185 -10.22 -5.86 3.12
CA PHE A 185 -10.59 -4.53 2.66
C PHE A 185 -10.60 -4.50 1.13
N GLN A 186 -11.56 -3.78 0.57
CA GLN A 186 -11.59 -3.44 -0.84
C GLN A 186 -11.97 -1.96 -0.99
N VAL A 187 -11.11 -1.16 -1.59
CA VAL A 187 -11.41 0.23 -1.91
C VAL A 187 -11.45 0.46 -3.41
N SER A 188 -12.49 1.14 -3.89
CA SER A 188 -12.65 1.51 -5.29
C SER A 188 -12.96 3.00 -5.47
N GLY A 189 -12.58 3.54 -6.63
CA GLY A 189 -12.77 4.95 -6.96
C GLY A 189 -11.81 5.46 -8.02
N ASP A 190 -11.57 6.78 -8.05
CA ASP A 190 -10.54 7.37 -8.92
C ASP A 190 -9.17 6.76 -8.62
N LYS A 191 -8.41 6.39 -9.67
CA LYS A 191 -7.13 5.67 -9.54
C LYS A 191 -6.14 6.36 -8.61
N ASP A 192 -5.90 7.65 -8.80
CA ASP A 192 -4.92 8.40 -7.99
C ASP A 192 -5.38 8.54 -6.53
N SER A 193 -6.70 8.62 -6.32
CA SER A 193 -7.30 8.66 -4.98
C SER A 193 -7.15 7.32 -4.28
N VAL A 194 -7.48 6.22 -4.96
CA VAL A 194 -7.33 4.84 -4.46
C VAL A 194 -5.87 4.58 -4.12
N GLN A 195 -4.94 4.88 -5.04
CA GLN A 195 -3.52 4.63 -4.85
C GLN A 195 -2.96 5.31 -3.60
N ARG A 196 -3.32 6.58 -3.38
CA ARG A 196 -2.87 7.32 -2.19
C ARG A 196 -3.59 6.86 -0.92
N PHE A 197 -4.85 6.46 -1.02
CA PHE A 197 -5.68 6.07 0.12
C PHE A 197 -5.22 4.75 0.75
N TYR A 198 -5.14 3.65 -0.02
CA TYR A 198 -4.81 2.34 0.54
C TYR A 198 -3.39 2.32 1.16
N GLN A 199 -2.44 3.06 0.56
CA GLN A 199 -1.06 3.17 1.06
C GLN A 199 -0.94 3.90 2.39
N LYS A 200 -1.93 4.71 2.75
CA LYS A 200 -1.97 5.50 3.98
C LYS A 200 -3.08 5.06 4.93
N PHE A 201 -3.78 3.99 4.58
CA PHE A 201 -4.78 3.40 5.45
C PHE A 201 -4.06 2.75 6.65
N PRO A 202 -4.48 3.04 7.89
CA PRO A 202 -3.90 2.43 9.08
C PRO A 202 -4.21 0.92 9.09
N LEU A 203 -3.20 0.11 9.42
CA LEU A 203 -3.26 -1.35 9.47
C LEU A 203 -3.13 -1.88 10.89
#